data_AF-A0A8B8UR97-F1
#
_entry.id   AF-A0A8B8UR97-F1
#
_cell.length_a   1.000
_cell.length_b   1.000
_cell.length_c   1.000
_cell.angle_alpha   90.00
_cell.angle_beta   90.00
_cell.angle_gamma   90.00
#
_symmetry.space_group_name_H-M   'P 1'
#
loop_
_entity.id
_entity.type
_entity.pdbx_description
1 polymer ?
#
loop_
_entity_poly.entity_id
_entity_poly.type
_entity_poly.pdbx_seq_one_letter_code
_entity_poly.pdbx_strand_id
1 'polypeptide(L)'
;MTEVSNDPFLAYVLNSKQLTNLDRLRKKAVTKQLEFSADNKNPEEFLRYQHMYQREAFEYLQTKHDSHKIMESQYELYQRSSKTRRYSIDLDSVGTADTEPQTGNSNEDFLDRNEDNEAVMELRKRLLGKPQNKGLGHEPTKSVDRQIEDQDTLQQDLIQDMSKLVGSLKQGAVAFQSALDEDKQVLGAAEIGIQVASQGLMDVSGKLRKYDKSKLSYLFYITVFIFMILGLVFTFIIIQLFPAL
;
A
#
# COMPACT_ATOMS: atom_id res chain seq x y z
N MET A 1 -23.30 2.38 26.61
CA MET A 1 -21.84 2.28 26.74
C MET A 1 -21.42 0.98 26.10
N THR A 2 -21.08 1.02 24.82
CA THR A 2 -20.62 -0.15 24.06
C THR A 2 -19.12 -0.25 24.25
N GLU A 3 -18.66 -1.36 24.85
CA GLU A 3 -17.24 -1.73 24.90
C GLU A 3 -16.72 -1.85 23.47
N VAL A 4 -16.08 -0.78 22.98
CA VAL A 4 -15.29 -0.85 21.76
C VAL A 4 -14.02 -1.59 22.15
N SER A 5 -13.83 -2.76 21.55
CA SER A 5 -12.62 -3.54 21.61
C SER A 5 -11.39 -2.61 21.53
N ASN A 6 -10.52 -2.70 22.56
CA ASN A 6 -9.30 -1.91 22.76
C ASN A 6 -8.21 -2.16 21.71
N ASP A 7 -8.56 -2.47 20.47
CA ASP A 7 -7.62 -2.62 19.37
C ASP A 7 -7.32 -1.24 18.75
N PRO A 8 -6.07 -0.72 18.90
CA PRO A 8 -5.68 0.57 18.34
C PRO A 8 -5.84 0.63 16.82
N PHE A 9 -5.67 -0.49 16.11
CA PHE A 9 -5.83 -0.55 14.67
C PHE A 9 -7.30 -0.37 14.27
N LEU A 10 -8.20 -1.12 14.92
CA LEU A 10 -9.64 -0.99 14.68
C LEU A 10 -10.12 0.42 15.00
N ALA A 11 -9.68 1.00 16.13
CA ALA A 11 -9.99 2.38 16.50
C ALA A 11 -9.52 3.36 15.42
N TYR A 12 -8.30 3.21 14.90
CA TYR A 12 -7.79 4.05 13.81
C TYR A 12 -8.65 3.96 12.55
N VAL A 13 -9.02 2.75 12.13
CA VAL A 13 -9.83 2.52 10.92
C VAL A 13 -11.23 3.10 11.08
N LEU A 14 -11.90 2.84 12.20
CA LEU A 14 -13.25 3.33 12.48
C LEU A 14 -13.28 4.86 12.51
N ASN A 15 -12.36 5.49 13.26
CA ASN A 15 -12.26 6.95 13.32
C ASN A 15 -11.96 7.56 11.95
N SER A 16 -11.10 6.92 11.15
CA SER A 16 -10.84 7.37 9.78
C SER A 16 -12.09 7.30 8.90
N LYS A 17 -12.90 6.25 9.03
CA LYS A 17 -14.18 6.14 8.30
C LYS A 17 -15.20 7.17 8.78
N GLN A 18 -15.32 7.38 10.09
CA GLN A 18 -16.19 8.39 10.68
C GLN A 18 -15.85 9.79 10.17
N LEU A 19 -14.56 10.16 10.11
CA LEU A 19 -14.11 11.42 9.53
C LEU A 19 -14.52 11.57 8.05
N THR A 20 -14.39 10.52 7.24
CA THR A 20 -14.82 10.57 5.84
C THR A 20 -16.34 10.69 5.68
N ASN A 21 -17.11 10.06 6.58
CA ASN A 21 -18.57 10.15 6.58
C ASN A 21 -19.02 11.55 7.00
N LEU A 22 -18.36 12.12 8.01
CA LEU A 22 -18.54 13.50 8.41
C LEU A 22 -18.28 14.46 7.23
N ASP A 23 -17.14 14.34 6.54
CA ASP A 23 -16.84 15.21 5.38
C ASP A 23 -17.93 15.12 4.28
N ARG A 24 -18.45 13.91 4.03
CA ARG A 24 -19.58 13.71 3.11
C ARG A 24 -20.86 14.39 3.59
N LEU A 25 -21.18 14.29 4.88
CA LEU A 25 -22.36 14.94 5.46
C LEU A 25 -22.22 16.48 5.39
N ARG A 26 -21.03 17.01 5.68
CA ARG A 26 -20.74 18.44 5.54
C ARG A 26 -20.95 18.92 4.11
N LYS A 27 -20.40 18.21 3.13
CA LYS A 27 -20.58 18.53 1.70
C LYS A 27 -22.06 18.55 1.32
N LYS A 28 -22.82 17.54 1.75
CA LYS A 28 -24.28 17.48 1.52
C LYS A 28 -25.05 18.62 2.20
N ALA A 29 -24.66 19.01 3.41
CA ALA A 29 -25.28 20.12 4.12
C ALA A 29 -25.02 21.46 3.41
N VAL A 30 -23.78 21.68 2.97
CA VAL A 30 -23.39 22.88 2.22
C VAL A 30 -24.07 22.94 0.85
N THR A 31 -24.15 21.84 0.11
CA THR A 31 -24.85 21.80 -1.19
C THR A 31 -26.34 22.09 -1.03
N LYS A 32 -26.99 21.49 -0.01
CA LYS A 32 -28.40 21.80 0.29
C LYS A 32 -28.59 23.29 0.60
N GLN A 33 -27.70 23.90 1.37
CA GLN A 33 -27.78 25.32 1.70
C GLN A 33 -27.58 26.24 0.48
N LEU A 34 -26.79 25.80 -0.51
CA LEU A 34 -26.61 26.51 -1.78
C LEU A 34 -27.81 26.34 -2.73
N GLU A 35 -28.52 25.21 -2.66
CA GLU A 35 -29.71 24.92 -3.48
C GLU A 35 -30.97 25.65 -2.97
N PHE A 36 -31.10 25.90 -1.67
CA PHE A 36 -32.18 26.73 -1.14
C PHE A 36 -31.93 28.22 -1.47
N SER A 37 -32.71 28.76 -2.42
CA SER A 37 -32.79 30.19 -2.72
C SER A 37 -32.93 31.04 -1.45
N ALA A 38 -32.38 32.26 -1.48
CA ALA A 38 -32.07 33.15 -0.36
C ALA A 38 -33.18 33.44 0.68
N ASP A 39 -34.42 33.02 0.45
CA ASP A 39 -35.62 33.42 1.19
C ASP A 39 -36.03 32.46 2.32
N ASN A 40 -35.45 31.26 2.40
CA ASN A 40 -35.83 30.24 3.40
C ASN A 40 -34.61 29.56 4.05
N LYS A 41 -33.60 30.37 4.36
CA LYS A 41 -32.41 29.91 5.09
C LYS A 41 -32.76 29.89 6.58
N ASN A 42 -32.66 28.73 7.22
CA ASN A 42 -32.75 28.60 8.67
C ASN A 42 -31.31 28.63 9.25
N PRO A 43 -30.71 29.81 9.49
CA PRO A 43 -29.29 29.94 9.82
C PRO A 43 -28.93 29.25 11.14
N GLU A 44 -29.87 29.16 12.08
CA GLU A 44 -29.62 28.58 13.41
C GLU A 44 -29.38 27.07 13.37
N GLU A 45 -30.12 26.33 12.54
CA GLU A 45 -29.93 24.88 12.37
C GLU A 45 -28.57 24.57 11.73
N PHE A 46 -28.15 25.39 10.76
CA PHE A 46 -26.85 25.26 10.11
C PHE A 46 -25.71 25.58 11.09
N LEU A 47 -25.83 26.63 11.90
CA LEU A 47 -24.83 26.97 12.92
C LEU A 47 -24.72 25.89 13.99
N ARG A 48 -25.84 25.33 14.45
CA ARG A 48 -25.86 24.19 15.38
C ARG A 48 -25.18 22.96 14.78
N TYR A 49 -25.49 22.65 13.53
CA TYR A 49 -24.86 21.56 12.79
C TYR A 49 -23.35 21.78 12.66
N GLN A 50 -22.91 23.00 12.31
CA GLN A 50 -21.49 23.35 12.19
C GLN A 50 -20.74 23.17 13.52
N HIS A 51 -21.33 23.60 14.63
CA HIS A 51 -20.70 23.48 15.95
C HIS A 51 -20.62 22.02 16.43
N MET A 52 -21.70 21.24 16.29
CA MET A 52 -21.68 19.81 16.63
C MET A 52 -20.67 19.05 15.76
N TYR A 53 -20.68 19.31 14.45
CA TYR A 53 -19.75 18.74 13.50
C TYR A 53 -18.29 19.02 13.89
N GLN A 54 -17.98 20.28 14.22
CA GLN A 54 -16.61 20.67 14.55
C GLN A 54 -16.11 19.96 15.80
N ARG A 55 -16.96 19.79 16.82
CA ARG A 55 -16.61 19.05 18.03
C ARG A 55 -16.37 17.57 17.74
N GLU A 56 -17.31 16.90 17.07
CA GLU A 56 -17.19 15.47 16.76
C GLU A 56 -16.00 15.19 15.82
N ALA A 57 -15.78 16.04 14.82
CA ALA A 57 -14.64 15.91 13.93
C ALA A 57 -13.31 16.07 14.67
N PHE A 58 -13.24 16.96 15.66
CA PHE A 58 -12.06 17.13 16.50
C PHE A 58 -11.81 15.88 17.36
N GLU A 59 -12.85 15.35 18.01
CA GLU A 59 -12.75 14.13 18.84
C GLU A 59 -12.24 12.94 18.02
N TYR A 60 -12.84 12.67 16.85
CA TYR A 60 -12.40 11.57 16.00
C TYR A 60 -10.98 11.77 15.45
N LEU A 61 -10.58 13.00 15.16
CA LEU A 61 -9.22 13.31 14.73
C LEU A 61 -8.20 13.06 15.85
N GLN A 62 -8.53 13.47 17.08
CA GLN A 62 -7.72 13.23 18.26
C GLN A 62 -7.56 11.72 18.51
N THR A 63 -8.67 10.98 18.58
CA THR A 63 -8.61 9.52 18.81
C THR A 63 -7.84 8.79 17.71
N LYS A 64 -7.98 9.22 16.45
CA LYS A 64 -7.19 8.68 15.32
C LYS A 64 -5.69 8.92 15.53
N HIS A 65 -5.30 10.13 15.92
CA HIS A 65 -3.90 10.47 16.17
C HIS A 65 -3.32 9.67 17.34
N ASP A 66 -4.06 9.57 18.44
CA ASP A 66 -3.62 8.82 19.63
C ASP A 66 -3.47 7.32 19.31
N SER A 67 -4.43 6.75 18.58
CA SER A 67 -4.36 5.35 18.13
C SER A 67 -3.16 5.10 17.21
N HIS A 68 -2.86 6.05 16.30
CA HIS A 68 -1.69 5.97 15.43
C HIS A 68 -0.38 6.00 16.22
N LYS A 69 -0.27 6.90 17.19
CA LYS A 69 0.91 7.00 18.06
C LYS A 69 1.14 5.72 18.88
N ILE A 70 0.06 5.10 19.37
CA ILE A 70 0.15 3.80 20.07
C ILE A 70 0.69 2.73 19.11
N MET A 71 0.14 2.63 17.91
CA MET A 71 0.56 1.65 16.90
C MET A 71 2.02 1.84 16.48
N GLU A 72 2.46 3.09 16.32
CA GLU A 72 3.86 3.44 16.04
C GLU A 72 4.79 2.96 17.16
N SER A 73 4.42 3.21 18.42
CA SER A 73 5.21 2.75 19.58
C SER A 73 5.32 1.22 19.65
N GLN A 74 4.24 0.49 19.33
CA GLN A 74 4.25 -0.97 19.27
C GLN A 74 5.15 -1.49 18.15
N TYR A 75 5.12 -0.83 16.99
CA TYR A 75 5.98 -1.17 15.86
C TYR A 75 7.46 -0.93 16.16
N GLU A 76 7.81 0.17 16.82
CA GLU A 76 9.19 0.43 17.24
C GLU A 76 9.70 -0.63 18.23
N LEU A 77 8.87 -1.02 19.22
CA LEU A 77 9.20 -2.09 20.17
C LEU A 77 9.43 -3.42 19.46
N TYR A 78 8.54 -3.77 18.51
CA TYR A 78 8.71 -4.96 17.69
C TYR A 78 10.01 -4.91 16.90
N GLN A 79 10.32 -3.79 16.25
CA GLN A 79 11.55 -3.64 15.47
C GLN A 79 12.81 -3.77 16.34
N ARG A 80 12.82 -3.17 17.53
CA ARG A 80 13.94 -3.31 18.49
C ARG A 80 14.13 -4.75 18.92
N SER A 81 13.05 -5.44 19.29
CA SER A 81 13.11 -6.86 19.70
C SER A 81 13.54 -7.81 18.58
N SER A 82 13.16 -7.52 17.34
CA SER A 82 13.60 -8.26 16.16
C SER A 82 15.10 -8.06 15.89
N LYS A 83 15.60 -6.84 16.07
CA LYS A 83 17.03 -6.51 15.95
C LYS A 83 17.89 -7.18 17.04
N THR A 84 17.44 -7.23 18.30
CA THR A 84 18.21 -7.84 19.39
C THR A 84 18.21 -9.37 19.40
N ARG A 85 17.22 -10.02 18.76
CA ARG A 85 17.21 -11.49 18.59
C ARG A 85 18.17 -12.00 17.53
N ARG A 86 18.66 -11.13 16.64
CA ARG A 86 19.91 -11.40 15.94
C ARG A 86 21.02 -11.10 16.93
N TYR A 87 21.56 -12.13 17.57
CA TYR A 87 22.80 -12.05 18.32
C TYR A 87 23.84 -11.35 17.43
N SER A 88 24.03 -10.05 17.64
CA SER A 88 25.20 -9.34 17.13
C SER A 88 26.36 -9.91 17.93
N ILE A 89 27.00 -10.93 17.38
CA ILE A 89 28.34 -11.31 17.76
C ILE A 89 29.20 -10.10 17.35
N ASP A 90 29.54 -9.26 18.33
CA ASP A 90 30.59 -8.26 18.16
C ASP A 90 31.89 -9.04 17.93
N LEU A 91 32.27 -9.23 16.66
CA LEU A 91 33.55 -9.82 16.25
C LEU A 91 34.70 -8.80 16.29
N ASP A 92 34.39 -7.53 16.61
CA ASP A 92 35.35 -6.42 16.56
C ASP A 92 35.92 -6.01 17.93
N SER A 93 35.63 -6.74 19.02
CA SER A 93 36.48 -6.61 20.21
C SER A 93 37.79 -7.38 19.97
N VAL A 94 38.64 -6.81 19.13
CA VAL A 94 40.06 -7.16 19.05
C VAL A 94 40.61 -6.89 20.44
N GLY A 95 40.63 -7.95 21.25
CA GLY A 95 41.42 -7.98 22.46
C GLY A 95 42.85 -7.71 22.06
N THR A 96 43.33 -6.52 22.38
CA THR A 96 44.75 -6.22 22.55
C THR A 96 45.25 -7.10 23.70
N ALA A 97 45.50 -8.37 23.40
CA ALA A 97 46.29 -9.25 24.22
C ALA A 97 47.65 -9.34 23.54
N ASP A 98 48.57 -8.55 24.08
CA ASP A 98 50.00 -8.60 23.79
C ASP A 98 50.47 -10.05 23.63
N THR A 99 50.94 -10.41 22.44
CA THR A 99 51.64 -11.68 22.23
C THR A 99 52.92 -11.37 21.46
N GLU A 100 54.03 -11.44 22.19
CA GLU A 100 55.40 -11.43 21.67
C GLU A 100 55.61 -12.53 20.61
N PRO A 101 56.48 -12.34 19.60
CA PRO A 101 56.80 -13.38 18.64
C PRO A 101 58.03 -14.19 19.11
N GLN A 102 57.85 -15.48 19.42
CA GLN A 102 58.90 -16.49 19.28
C GLN A 102 58.38 -17.67 18.46
N THR A 103 58.72 -17.78 17.17
CA THR A 103 59.81 -18.58 16.57
C THR A 103 59.89 -20.05 16.99
N GLY A 104 59.88 -20.94 15.98
CA GLY A 104 60.41 -22.32 16.06
C GLY A 104 59.37 -23.42 15.80
N ASN A 105 58.96 -23.67 14.55
CA ASN A 105 59.58 -24.62 13.61
C ASN A 105 59.28 -26.11 13.92
N SER A 106 58.47 -26.77 13.08
CA SER A 106 58.86 -27.96 12.27
C SER A 106 57.63 -28.65 11.68
N ASN A 107 57.59 -28.67 10.34
CA ASN A 107 57.25 -29.75 9.40
C ASN A 107 56.17 -30.80 9.70
N GLU A 108 55.39 -31.02 8.62
CA GLU A 108 54.73 -32.28 8.21
C GLU A 108 53.61 -32.75 9.16
N ASP A 109 52.36 -32.91 8.74
CA ASP A 109 52.00 -33.89 7.73
C ASP A 109 50.58 -33.62 7.19
N PHE A 110 50.41 -33.84 5.90
CA PHE A 110 49.13 -33.88 5.22
C PHE A 110 48.49 -35.22 5.58
N LEU A 111 47.79 -35.36 6.70
CA LEU A 111 46.89 -36.48 7.00
C LEU A 111 46.27 -36.24 8.39
N ASP A 112 45.22 -35.43 8.48
CA ASP A 112 44.03 -35.89 9.20
C ASP A 112 42.79 -35.01 8.93
N ARG A 113 41.95 -35.43 7.99
CA ARG A 113 40.60 -34.85 7.82
C ARG A 113 39.52 -35.74 8.43
N ASN A 114 39.92 -36.88 9.02
CA ASN A 114 39.02 -37.78 9.72
C ASN A 114 39.03 -37.52 11.23
N GLU A 115 40.16 -37.13 11.82
CA GLU A 115 40.23 -36.72 13.23
C GLU A 115 39.40 -35.47 13.53
N ASP A 116 39.29 -34.49 12.62
CA ASP A 116 38.44 -33.32 12.84
C ASP A 116 36.94 -33.70 12.88
N ASN A 117 36.51 -34.66 12.07
CA ASN A 117 35.13 -35.15 12.10
C ASN A 117 34.89 -36.04 13.33
N GLU A 118 35.86 -36.85 13.74
CA GLU A 118 35.81 -37.67 14.95
C GLU A 118 35.77 -36.79 16.19
N ALA A 119 36.61 -35.75 16.27
CA ALA A 119 36.68 -34.81 17.39
C ALA A 119 35.42 -33.95 17.48
N VAL A 120 34.87 -33.48 16.36
CA VAL A 120 33.58 -32.75 16.33
C VAL A 120 32.42 -33.69 16.67
N MET A 121 32.42 -34.95 16.21
CA MET A 121 31.44 -35.95 16.63
C MET A 121 31.56 -36.29 18.12
N GLU A 122 32.77 -36.37 18.65
CA GLU A 122 33.03 -36.65 20.06
C GLU A 122 32.59 -35.49 20.95
N LEU A 123 32.85 -34.24 20.53
CA LEU A 123 32.30 -33.01 21.13
C LEU A 123 30.77 -32.98 21.10
N ARG A 124 30.16 -33.34 19.98
CA ARG A 124 28.69 -33.41 19.80
C ARG A 124 28.08 -34.49 20.70
N LYS A 125 28.71 -35.67 20.78
CA LYS A 125 28.35 -36.78 21.68
C LYS A 125 28.48 -36.40 23.15
N ARG A 126 29.48 -35.59 23.52
CA ARG A 126 29.70 -35.10 24.89
C ARG A 126 28.72 -34.00 25.29
N LEU A 127 28.26 -33.19 24.34
CA LEU A 127 27.24 -32.15 24.55
C LEU A 127 25.83 -32.73 24.64
N LEU A 128 25.50 -33.75 23.84
CA LEU A 128 24.22 -34.48 23.87
C LEU A 128 24.18 -35.56 24.99
N GLY A 129 25.34 -36.11 25.37
CA GLY A 129 25.47 -37.23 26.30
C GLY A 129 25.59 -36.85 27.78
N LYS A 130 25.08 -35.70 28.23
CA LYS A 130 25.04 -35.35 29.67
C LYS A 130 23.64 -35.58 30.26
N PRO A 131 23.28 -36.83 30.64
CA PRO A 131 22.08 -37.08 31.40
C PRO A 131 22.29 -36.57 32.83
N GLN A 132 21.48 -35.59 33.24
CA GLN A 132 21.24 -35.39 34.67
C GLN A 132 20.63 -36.67 35.24
N ASN A 133 21.31 -37.19 36.25
CA ASN A 133 21.12 -38.50 36.84
C ASN A 133 19.72 -38.69 37.44
N LYS A 134 19.01 -39.78 37.09
CA LYS A 134 18.30 -40.67 38.04
C LYS A 134 17.63 -41.85 37.33
N GLY A 135 18.20 -43.05 37.52
CA GLY A 135 17.44 -44.29 37.66
C GLY A 135 17.37 -45.22 36.44
N LEU A 136 18.00 -46.38 36.63
CA LEU A 136 17.77 -47.68 35.95
C LEU A 136 18.20 -47.84 34.49
N GLY A 137 18.92 -48.94 34.26
CA GLY A 137 18.86 -49.67 33.00
C GLY A 137 20.06 -49.46 32.09
N HIS A 138 20.94 -50.43 32.10
CA HIS A 138 22.06 -50.61 31.19
C HIS A 138 21.57 -50.82 29.74
N GLU A 139 21.75 -49.82 28.85
CA GLU A 139 22.15 -50.01 27.44
C GLU A 139 22.41 -48.64 26.74
N PRO A 140 23.66 -48.13 26.66
CA PRO A 140 23.91 -46.82 26.06
C PRO A 140 25.01 -46.87 25.00
N THR A 141 24.68 -47.22 23.75
CA THR A 141 25.52 -46.87 22.59
C THR A 141 24.73 -46.77 21.28
N LYS A 142 23.67 -47.58 21.08
CA LYS A 142 22.90 -47.58 19.83
C LYS A 142 21.84 -46.47 19.66
N SER A 143 21.49 -45.72 20.71
CA SER A 143 20.43 -44.70 20.63
C SER A 143 20.93 -43.32 20.23
N VAL A 144 22.19 -42.98 20.53
CA VAL A 144 22.76 -41.66 20.26
C VAL A 144 23.14 -41.51 18.79
N ASP A 145 23.79 -42.52 18.20
CA ASP A 145 24.16 -42.48 16.77
C ASP A 145 22.92 -42.45 15.87
N ARG A 146 21.84 -43.15 16.26
CA ARG A 146 20.54 -43.05 15.58
C ARG A 146 19.90 -41.66 15.70
N GLN A 147 20.01 -41.02 16.87
CA GLN A 147 19.54 -39.64 17.05
C GLN A 147 20.34 -38.62 16.23
N ILE A 148 21.63 -38.89 16.01
CA ILE A 148 22.49 -38.04 15.18
C ILE A 148 22.11 -38.20 13.70
N GLU A 149 21.90 -39.43 13.23
CA GLU A 149 21.46 -39.72 11.87
C GLU A 149 20.06 -39.11 11.57
N ASP A 150 19.13 -39.20 12.53
CA ASP A 150 17.81 -38.58 12.42
C ASP A 150 17.91 -37.03 12.37
N GLN A 151 18.82 -36.42 13.14
CA GLN A 151 19.03 -34.97 13.11
C GLN A 151 19.67 -34.48 11.82
N ASP A 152 20.67 -35.19 11.30
CA ASP A 152 21.35 -34.79 10.06
C ASP A 152 20.41 -34.97 8.86
N THR A 153 19.56 -36.01 8.84
CA THR A 153 18.50 -36.17 7.84
C THR A 153 17.51 -35.01 7.88
N LEU A 154 17.07 -34.61 9.07
CA LEU A 154 16.13 -33.49 9.26
C LEU A 154 16.76 -32.14 8.86
N GLN A 155 18.05 -31.94 9.15
CA GLN A 155 18.77 -30.74 8.70
C GLN A 155 18.93 -30.70 7.19
N GLN A 156 19.17 -31.84 6.55
CA GLN A 156 19.33 -31.93 5.10
C GLN A 156 18.00 -31.66 4.38
N ASP A 157 16.89 -32.20 4.90
CA ASP A 157 15.54 -31.89 4.43
C ASP A 157 15.20 -30.41 4.61
N LEU A 158 15.55 -29.82 5.77
CA LEU A 158 15.35 -28.39 6.03
C LEU A 158 16.13 -27.52 5.05
N ILE A 159 17.40 -27.84 4.78
CA ILE A 159 18.23 -27.10 3.81
C ILE A 159 17.64 -27.22 2.40
N GLN A 160 17.12 -28.40 2.03
CA GLN A 160 16.47 -28.60 0.75
C GLN A 160 15.18 -27.79 0.64
N ASP A 161 14.38 -27.74 1.70
CA ASP A 161 13.14 -26.96 1.74
C ASP A 161 13.40 -25.45 1.78
N MET A 162 14.42 -24.99 2.49
CA MET A 162 14.86 -23.59 2.42
C MET A 162 15.35 -23.23 1.02
N SER A 163 16.06 -24.13 0.34
CA SER A 163 16.51 -23.92 -1.03
C SER A 163 15.34 -23.85 -2.01
N LYS A 164 14.32 -24.71 -1.85
CA LYS A 164 13.07 -24.64 -2.61
C LYS A 164 12.28 -23.36 -2.32
N LEU A 165 12.22 -22.93 -1.06
CA LEU A 165 11.55 -21.69 -0.65
C LEU A 165 12.24 -20.45 -1.23
N VAL A 166 13.59 -20.41 -1.21
CA VAL A 166 14.34 -19.32 -1.83
C VAL A 166 14.18 -19.35 -3.36
N GLY A 167 14.12 -20.55 -3.96
CA GLY A 167 13.81 -20.73 -5.37
C GLY A 167 12.41 -20.20 -5.73
N SER A 168 11.39 -20.54 -4.95
CA SER A 168 10.02 -20.06 -5.16
C SER A 168 9.88 -18.56 -4.88
N LEU A 169 10.61 -18.03 -3.89
CA LEU A 169 10.67 -16.59 -3.62
C LEU A 169 11.34 -15.82 -4.75
N LYS A 170 12.45 -16.34 -5.29
CA LYS A 170 13.11 -15.76 -6.47
C LYS A 170 12.19 -15.77 -7.68
N GLN A 171 11.48 -16.87 -7.92
CA GLN A 171 10.53 -16.97 -9.02
C GLN A 171 9.32 -16.05 -8.81
N GLY A 172 8.84 -15.92 -7.58
CA GLY A 172 7.80 -14.95 -7.19
C GLY A 172 8.24 -13.51 -7.38
N ALA A 173 9.49 -13.17 -7.03
CA ALA A 173 10.06 -11.84 -7.25
C ALA A 173 10.20 -11.51 -8.74
N VAL A 174 10.60 -12.48 -9.58
CA VAL A 174 10.66 -12.29 -11.04
C VAL A 174 9.26 -12.11 -11.63
N ALA A 175 8.28 -12.90 -11.19
CA ALA A 175 6.90 -12.75 -11.62
C ALA A 175 6.30 -11.40 -11.18
N PHE A 176 6.62 -10.96 -9.96
CA PHE A 176 6.19 -9.66 -9.43
C PHE A 176 6.84 -8.49 -10.19
N GLN A 177 8.13 -8.59 -10.52
CA GLN A 177 8.81 -7.60 -11.35
C GLN A 177 8.20 -7.52 -12.75
N SER A 178 7.89 -8.67 -13.37
CA SER A 178 7.23 -8.71 -14.68
C SER A 178 5.83 -8.10 -14.64
N ALA A 179 5.05 -8.37 -13.60
CA ALA A 179 3.73 -7.75 -13.40
C ALA A 179 3.83 -6.24 -13.18
N LEU A 180 4.86 -5.77 -12.46
CA LEU A 180 5.11 -4.34 -12.29
C LEU A 180 5.51 -3.63 -13.59
N ASP A 181 6.32 -4.27 -14.44
CA ASP A 181 6.68 -3.70 -15.73
C ASP A 181 5.47 -3.65 -16.68
N GLU A 182 4.59 -4.66 -16.64
CA GLU A 182 3.31 -4.65 -17.36
C GLU A 182 2.39 -3.53 -16.83
N ASP A 183 2.23 -3.42 -15.51
CA ASP A 183 1.43 -2.37 -14.88
C ASP A 183 1.97 -0.97 -15.20
N LYS A 184 3.30 -0.80 -15.25
CA LYS A 184 3.93 0.46 -15.66
C LYS A 184 3.61 0.81 -17.11
N GLN A 185 3.56 -0.19 -17.99
CA GLN A 185 3.18 0.01 -19.39
C GLN A 185 1.70 0.37 -19.52
N VAL A 186 0.81 -0.29 -18.77
CA VAL A 186 -0.62 0.02 -18.71
C VAL A 186 -0.86 1.43 -18.15
N LEU A 187 -0.12 1.82 -17.12
CA LEU A 187 -0.20 3.15 -16.53
C LEU A 187 0.27 4.23 -17.52
N GLY A 188 1.34 3.98 -18.28
CA GLY A 188 1.76 4.86 -19.36
C GLY A 188 0.73 4.98 -20.49
N ALA A 189 0.08 3.87 -20.87
CA ALA A 189 -1.02 3.89 -21.83
C ALA A 189 -2.23 4.68 -21.30
N ALA A 190 -2.55 4.56 -20.01
CA ALA A 190 -3.60 5.33 -19.35
C ALA A 190 -3.24 6.82 -19.25
N GLU A 191 -1.99 7.17 -18.99
CA GLU A 191 -1.48 8.55 -18.99
C GLU A 191 -1.63 9.20 -20.37
N ILE A 192 -1.22 8.49 -21.43
CA ILE A 192 -1.42 8.94 -22.82
C ILE A 192 -2.91 9.09 -23.12
N GLY A 193 -3.75 8.14 -22.70
CA GLY A 193 -5.20 8.20 -22.86
C GLY A 193 -5.83 9.42 -22.15
N ILE A 194 -5.38 9.71 -20.93
CA ILE A 194 -5.81 10.90 -20.16
C ILE A 194 -5.34 12.18 -20.85
N GLN A 195 -4.12 12.23 -21.36
CA GLN A 195 -3.60 13.39 -22.06
C GLN A 195 -4.37 13.67 -23.36
N VAL A 196 -4.67 12.63 -24.15
CA VAL A 196 -5.47 12.73 -25.38
C VAL A 196 -6.91 13.14 -25.05
N ALA A 197 -7.51 12.56 -24.00
CA ALA A 197 -8.84 12.96 -23.54
C ALA A 197 -8.87 14.41 -23.03
N SER A 198 -7.82 14.85 -22.33
CA SER A 198 -7.65 16.22 -21.86
C SER A 198 -7.53 17.20 -23.03
N GLN A 199 -6.72 16.88 -24.04
CA GLN A 199 -6.63 17.68 -25.27
C GLN A 199 -7.97 17.74 -26.01
N GLY A 200 -8.68 16.61 -26.14
CA GLY A 200 -10.02 16.57 -26.74
C GLY A 200 -11.03 17.44 -25.97
N LEU A 201 -11.02 17.39 -24.64
CA LEU A 201 -11.84 18.25 -23.78
C LEU A 201 -11.48 19.72 -23.93
N MET A 202 -10.20 20.04 -24.06
CA MET A 202 -9.71 21.40 -24.21
C MET A 202 -10.05 21.97 -25.59
N ASP A 203 -10.01 21.15 -26.65
CA ASP A 203 -10.46 21.51 -28.00
C ASP A 203 -11.97 21.68 -28.07
N VAL A 204 -12.74 20.80 -27.44
CA VAL A 204 -14.21 20.92 -27.33
C VAL A 204 -14.57 22.17 -26.52
N SER A 205 -13.89 22.42 -25.40
CA SER A 205 -14.05 23.62 -24.59
C SER A 205 -13.66 24.89 -25.37
N GLY A 206 -12.59 24.84 -26.16
CA GLY A 206 -12.18 25.91 -27.06
C GLY A 206 -13.21 26.21 -28.14
N LYS A 207 -13.79 25.16 -28.75
CA LYS A 207 -14.88 25.27 -29.72
C LYS A 207 -16.18 25.80 -29.08
N LEU A 208 -16.51 25.38 -27.86
CA LEU A 208 -17.65 25.92 -27.09
C LEU A 208 -17.44 27.38 -26.69
N ARG A 209 -16.23 27.77 -26.31
CA ARG A 209 -15.90 29.17 -25.99
C ARG A 209 -15.91 30.06 -27.23
N LYS A 210 -15.54 29.51 -28.39
CA LYS A 210 -15.68 30.16 -29.70
C LYS A 210 -17.14 30.14 -30.22
N TYR A 211 -18.01 29.36 -29.59
CA TYR A 211 -19.45 29.31 -29.79
C TYR A 211 -20.12 30.52 -29.12
N ASP A 212 -19.83 31.70 -29.65
CA ASP A 212 -20.37 32.94 -29.15
C ASP A 212 -21.87 33.04 -29.51
N LYS A 213 -22.73 32.92 -28.49
CA LYS A 213 -24.21 32.94 -28.59
C LYS A 213 -24.73 34.18 -29.33
N SER A 214 -23.96 35.27 -29.31
CA SER A 214 -24.27 36.52 -30.02
C SER A 214 -24.21 36.36 -31.55
N LYS A 215 -23.20 35.65 -32.08
CA LYS A 215 -23.01 35.48 -33.53
C LYS A 215 -24.03 34.53 -34.16
N LEU A 216 -24.41 33.48 -33.44
CA LEU A 216 -25.44 32.53 -33.91
C LEU A 216 -26.83 33.19 -33.91
N SER A 217 -27.14 33.97 -32.87
CA SER A 217 -28.37 34.78 -32.84
C SER A 217 -28.40 35.76 -34.01
N TYR A 218 -27.29 36.44 -34.31
CA TYR A 218 -27.20 37.39 -35.42
C TYR A 218 -27.39 36.73 -36.80
N LEU A 219 -26.75 35.58 -37.05
CA LEU A 219 -26.95 34.83 -38.29
C LEU A 219 -28.38 34.28 -38.43
N PHE A 220 -29.00 33.89 -37.32
CA PHE A 220 -30.40 33.47 -37.30
C PHE A 220 -31.33 34.63 -37.67
N TYR A 221 -31.14 35.83 -37.10
CA TYR A 221 -31.92 37.01 -37.47
C TYR A 221 -31.77 37.37 -38.95
N ILE A 222 -30.55 37.33 -39.51
CA ILE A 222 -30.32 37.57 -40.95
C ILE A 222 -31.07 36.55 -41.80
N THR A 223 -31.02 35.27 -41.42
CA THR A 223 -31.67 34.19 -42.19
C THR A 223 -33.18 34.33 -42.17
N VAL A 224 -33.77 34.65 -41.01
CA VAL A 224 -35.20 34.91 -40.86
C VAL A 224 -35.63 36.14 -41.68
N PHE A 225 -34.82 37.20 -41.68
CA PHE A 225 -35.10 38.41 -42.45
C PHE A 225 -35.10 38.15 -43.96
N ILE A 226 -34.12 37.40 -44.47
CA ILE A 226 -34.09 36.99 -45.90
C ILE A 226 -35.30 36.11 -46.24
N PHE A 227 -35.66 35.17 -45.36
CA PHE A 227 -36.83 34.31 -45.57
C PHE A 227 -38.14 35.09 -45.61
N MET A 228 -38.28 36.14 -44.78
CA MET A 228 -39.42 37.04 -44.80
C MET A 228 -39.53 37.80 -46.13
N ILE A 229 -38.42 38.30 -46.66
CA ILE A 229 -38.38 38.97 -47.97
C ILE A 229 -38.74 38.00 -49.09
N LEU A 230 -38.16 36.80 -49.10
CA LEU A 230 -38.47 35.77 -50.09
C LEU A 230 -39.94 35.35 -50.02
N GLY A 231 -40.52 35.24 -48.83
CA GLY A 231 -41.95 34.99 -48.65
C GLY A 231 -42.81 36.08 -49.27
N LEU A 232 -42.44 37.35 -49.13
CA LEU A 232 -43.15 38.48 -49.72
C LEU A 232 -43.04 38.50 -51.25
N VAL A 233 -41.85 38.21 -51.79
CA VAL A 233 -41.67 38.06 -53.24
C VAL A 233 -42.51 36.90 -53.78
N PHE A 234 -42.54 35.78 -53.06
CA PHE A 234 -43.32 34.61 -53.44
C PHE A 234 -44.84 34.90 -53.42
N THR A 235 -45.35 35.60 -52.40
CA THR A 235 -46.76 36.01 -52.35
C THR A 235 -47.10 37.01 -53.45
N PHE A 236 -46.20 37.95 -53.76
CA PHE A 236 -46.37 38.89 -54.87
C PHE A 236 -46.43 38.16 -56.23
N ILE A 237 -45.56 37.18 -56.45
CA ILE A 237 -45.59 36.32 -57.64
C ILE A 237 -46.93 35.59 -57.74
N ILE A 238 -47.45 35.02 -56.64
CA ILE A 238 -48.76 34.35 -56.64
C ILE A 238 -49.89 35.32 -57.03
N ILE A 239 -49.92 36.52 -56.45
CA ILE A 239 -50.94 37.54 -56.77
C ILE A 239 -50.87 37.95 -58.25
N GLN A 240 -49.66 38.11 -58.79
CA GLN A 240 -49.48 38.50 -60.18
C GLN A 240 -49.73 37.35 -61.18
N LEU A 241 -49.54 36.11 -60.77
CA LEU A 241 -49.81 34.92 -61.58
C LEU A 241 -51.31 34.55 -61.60
N PHE A 242 -52.06 34.89 -60.54
CA PHE A 242 -53.51 34.75 -60.45
C PHE A 242 -54.20 36.10 -60.16
N PRO A 243 -54.17 37.08 -61.08
CA PRO A 243 -54.82 38.37 -60.87
C PRO A 243 -56.35 38.32 -61.05
N ALA A 244 -56.91 37.18 -61.46
CA ALA A 244 -58.33 37.02 -61.78
C ALA A 244 -58.87 35.67 -61.30
N LEU A 245 -59.21 35.62 -60.00
CA LEU A 245 -60.24 34.78 -59.42
C LEU A 245 -61.00 35.62 -58.38
#